data_AF-A0A0T5NY46-F1
#
_entry.id   AF-A0A0T5NY46-F1
#
_cell.length_a   1.000
_cell.length_b   1.000
_cell.length_c   1.000
_cell.angle_alpha   90.00
_cell.angle_beta   90.00
_cell.angle_gamma   90.00
#
_symmetry.space_group_name_H-M   'P 1'
#
loop_
_entity.id
_entity.type
_entity.pdbx_description
1 polymer ?
#
loop_
_entity_poly.entity_id
_entity_poly.type
_entity_poly.pdbx_seq_one_letter_code
_entity_poly.pdbx_strand_id
1 'polypeptide(L)'
;MATAERAQAFGHLASASGVRSTAVGEGAVASGERSLSFGNLAAATATNSVAIGDGAQATNANQFVLGNAQNTYTTPGINSAESTAAQGAVVGYLTTDAAGNLAVDNSALPTAALTSAVQANTGSIAANSRGIASNARGIENNKEGIAMAMALDAPYVPSDRTFALSTGVGAFEGKTAFALNMGFRASDSVQFDAGLAHGFDNNQTGGRVGVTWAW
;
A
#
# COMPACT_ATOMS: atom_id res chain seq x y z
N MET A 1 -57.40 6.20 -11.02
CA MET A 1 -58.01 7.32 -11.74
C MET A 1 -56.98 7.94 -12.69
N ALA A 2 -57.24 7.88 -13.99
CA ALA A 2 -56.47 8.61 -14.99
C ALA A 2 -57.26 9.87 -15.38
N THR A 3 -56.70 11.05 -15.16
CA THR A 3 -57.44 12.33 -15.32
C THR A 3 -56.91 13.22 -16.44
N ALA A 4 -55.65 13.06 -16.84
CA ALA A 4 -55.04 13.86 -17.88
C ALA A 4 -55.09 13.18 -19.26
N GLU A 5 -54.82 13.97 -20.31
CA GLU A 5 -54.78 13.48 -21.68
C GLU A 5 -53.78 12.33 -21.84
N ARG A 6 -54.25 11.20 -22.41
CA ARG A 6 -53.47 9.95 -22.62
C ARG A 6 -52.86 9.38 -21.33
N ALA A 7 -53.41 9.68 -20.16
CA ALA A 7 -52.98 9.07 -18.91
C ALA A 7 -53.54 7.64 -18.74
N GLN A 8 -52.82 6.79 -18.02
CA GLN A 8 -53.21 5.41 -17.73
C GLN A 8 -53.01 5.10 -16.25
N ALA A 9 -54.02 4.53 -15.58
CA ALA A 9 -53.95 4.18 -14.16
C ALA A 9 -54.50 2.77 -13.93
N PHE A 10 -53.67 1.89 -13.35
CA PHE A 10 -54.01 0.50 -13.07
C PHE A 10 -53.71 0.16 -11.60
N GLY A 11 -54.75 -0.12 -10.82
CA GLY A 11 -54.64 -0.44 -9.39
C GLY A 11 -55.63 0.32 -8.52
N HIS A 12 -55.88 -0.18 -7.30
CA HIS A 12 -56.68 0.54 -6.31
C HIS A 12 -55.97 1.83 -5.92
N LEU A 13 -56.67 2.96 -5.94
CA LEU A 13 -56.12 4.30 -5.63
C LEU A 13 -54.97 4.78 -6.55
N ALA A 14 -54.60 4.03 -7.60
CA ALA A 14 -53.61 4.49 -8.58
C ALA A 14 -54.07 5.81 -9.21
N SER A 15 -53.19 6.81 -9.34
CA SER A 15 -53.52 8.13 -9.87
C SER A 15 -52.53 8.54 -10.95
N ALA A 16 -53.03 8.70 -12.18
CA ALA A 16 -52.26 9.22 -13.31
C ALA A 16 -52.85 10.57 -13.72
N SER A 17 -52.27 11.66 -13.21
CA SER A 17 -52.74 13.04 -13.40
C SER A 17 -51.81 13.89 -14.27
N GLY A 18 -50.65 13.36 -14.64
CA GLY A 18 -49.79 13.98 -15.65
C GLY A 18 -50.25 13.67 -17.08
N VAL A 19 -50.11 14.61 -18.01
CA VAL A 19 -50.34 14.34 -19.44
C VAL A 19 -49.38 13.25 -19.92
N ARG A 20 -49.89 12.22 -20.61
CA ARG A 20 -49.13 11.03 -21.04
C ARG A 20 -48.43 10.28 -19.89
N SER A 21 -49.01 10.28 -18.70
CA SER A 21 -48.47 9.56 -17.54
C SER A 21 -49.03 8.14 -17.42
N THR A 22 -48.27 7.25 -16.77
CA THR A 22 -48.70 5.88 -16.45
C THR A 22 -48.46 5.57 -14.99
N ALA A 23 -49.49 5.16 -14.26
CA ALA A 23 -49.42 4.70 -12.87
C ALA A 23 -49.90 3.24 -12.75
N VAL A 24 -49.06 2.35 -12.24
CA VAL A 24 -49.37 0.92 -12.04
C VAL A 24 -49.02 0.51 -10.61
N GLY A 25 -50.01 0.06 -9.84
CA GLY A 25 -49.83 -0.36 -8.44
C GLY A 25 -50.88 0.25 -7.52
N GLU A 26 -51.03 -0.30 -6.31
CA GLU A 26 -51.89 0.30 -5.30
C GLU A 26 -51.31 1.66 -4.86
N GLY A 27 -52.13 2.72 -4.90
CA GLY A 27 -51.69 4.06 -4.50
C GLY A 27 -50.55 4.65 -5.35
N ALA A 28 -50.20 4.05 -6.49
CA ALA A 28 -49.16 4.58 -7.38
C ALA A 28 -49.55 5.96 -7.92
N VAL A 29 -48.65 6.94 -7.87
CA VAL A 29 -48.88 8.32 -8.32
C VAL A 29 -47.95 8.67 -9.48
N ALA A 30 -48.52 8.99 -10.64
CA ALA A 30 -47.82 9.53 -11.80
C ALA A 30 -48.40 10.91 -12.12
N SER A 31 -47.90 11.96 -11.44
CA SER A 31 -48.42 13.33 -11.56
C SER A 31 -47.58 14.24 -12.45
N GLY A 32 -46.37 13.81 -12.81
CA GLY A 32 -45.52 14.54 -13.75
C GLY A 32 -45.98 14.38 -15.21
N GLU A 33 -45.80 15.41 -16.03
CA GLU A 33 -45.97 15.23 -17.48
C GLU A 33 -45.00 14.16 -17.99
N ARG A 34 -45.47 13.17 -18.77
CA ARG A 34 -44.66 12.03 -19.27
C ARG A 34 -44.02 11.18 -18.16
N SER A 35 -44.60 11.17 -16.94
CA SER A 35 -44.05 10.37 -15.83
C SER A 35 -44.51 8.92 -15.85
N LEU A 36 -43.66 8.00 -15.39
CA LEU A 36 -43.99 6.58 -15.18
C LEU A 36 -43.83 6.20 -13.71
N SER A 37 -44.90 5.69 -13.10
CA SER A 37 -44.87 5.13 -11.74
C SER A 37 -45.30 3.67 -11.77
N PHE A 38 -44.47 2.76 -11.27
CA PHE A 38 -44.74 1.33 -11.23
C PHE A 38 -44.34 0.74 -9.86
N GLY A 39 -45.31 0.35 -9.04
CA GLY A 39 -45.11 -0.20 -7.71
C GLY A 39 -46.18 0.28 -6.73
N ASN A 40 -46.34 -0.43 -5.61
CA ASN A 40 -47.19 0.04 -4.52
C ASN A 40 -46.60 1.32 -3.93
N LEU A 41 -47.43 2.37 -3.79
CA LEU A 41 -47.03 3.69 -3.31
C LEU A 41 -45.85 4.35 -4.07
N ALA A 42 -45.54 3.88 -5.28
CA ALA A 42 -44.51 4.49 -6.13
C ALA A 42 -44.98 5.88 -6.60
N ALA A 43 -44.09 6.86 -6.64
CA ALA A 43 -44.43 8.24 -6.96
C ALA A 43 -43.44 8.86 -7.96
N ALA A 44 -43.91 9.08 -9.19
CA ALA A 44 -43.20 9.85 -10.23
C ALA A 44 -43.90 11.20 -10.38
N THR A 45 -43.42 12.20 -9.63
CA THR A 45 -44.13 13.48 -9.44
C THR A 45 -43.60 14.62 -10.29
N ALA A 46 -42.39 14.46 -10.84
CA ALA A 46 -41.76 15.44 -11.71
C ALA A 46 -41.90 15.12 -13.20
N THR A 47 -41.74 16.13 -14.05
CA THR A 47 -41.79 15.98 -15.51
C THR A 47 -40.74 14.99 -16.01
N ASN A 48 -41.16 14.07 -16.88
CA ASN A 48 -40.32 13.05 -17.50
C ASN A 48 -39.58 12.15 -16.48
N SER A 49 -40.15 11.97 -15.29
CA SER A 49 -39.56 11.14 -14.23
C SER A 49 -40.10 9.71 -14.26
N VAL A 50 -39.30 8.77 -13.77
CA VAL A 50 -39.63 7.35 -13.71
C VAL A 50 -39.36 6.84 -12.29
N ALA A 51 -40.35 6.24 -11.66
CA ALA A 51 -40.25 5.58 -10.36
C ALA A 51 -40.73 4.13 -10.49
N ILE A 52 -39.83 3.16 -10.29
CA ILE A 52 -40.14 1.73 -10.38
C ILE A 52 -39.73 1.06 -9.08
N GLY A 53 -40.67 0.48 -8.32
CA GLY A 53 -40.43 -0.20 -7.05
C GLY A 53 -41.39 0.27 -5.95
N ASP A 54 -41.61 -0.55 -4.92
CA ASP A 54 -42.44 -0.21 -3.76
C ASP A 54 -41.88 1.05 -3.06
N GLY A 55 -42.71 2.09 -2.93
CA GLY A 55 -42.31 3.37 -2.35
C GLY A 55 -41.19 4.12 -3.09
N ALA A 56 -40.87 3.77 -4.34
CA ALA A 56 -39.88 4.50 -5.14
C ALA A 56 -40.37 5.93 -5.41
N GLN A 57 -39.50 6.93 -5.25
CA GLN A 57 -39.86 8.35 -5.38
C GLN A 57 -38.95 9.08 -6.37
N ALA A 58 -39.48 9.45 -7.54
CA ALA A 58 -38.81 10.28 -8.52
C ALA A 58 -39.41 11.71 -8.49
N THR A 59 -38.71 12.61 -7.82
CA THR A 59 -39.17 13.97 -7.50
C THR A 59 -38.44 15.06 -8.29
N ASN A 60 -37.41 14.69 -9.07
CA ASN A 60 -36.69 15.59 -9.96
C ASN A 60 -37.05 15.34 -11.43
N ALA A 61 -36.99 16.40 -12.25
CA ALA A 61 -37.25 16.27 -13.69
C ALA A 61 -36.20 15.38 -14.35
N ASN A 62 -36.63 14.53 -15.29
CA ASN A 62 -35.77 13.55 -15.98
C ASN A 62 -35.07 12.53 -15.06
N GLN A 63 -35.51 12.37 -13.82
CA GLN A 63 -34.94 11.41 -12.89
C GLN A 63 -35.49 10.01 -13.13
N PHE A 64 -34.60 9.01 -13.11
CA PHE A 64 -34.96 7.60 -13.08
C PHE A 64 -34.62 7.01 -11.72
N VAL A 65 -35.61 6.49 -11.01
CA VAL A 65 -35.48 5.86 -9.71
C VAL A 65 -35.95 4.41 -9.81
N LEU A 66 -35.05 3.49 -9.51
CA LEU A 66 -35.33 2.07 -9.42
C LEU A 66 -35.22 1.66 -7.96
N GLY A 67 -36.33 1.43 -7.27
CA GLY A 67 -36.37 1.05 -5.87
C GLY A 67 -36.25 2.23 -4.90
N ASN A 68 -35.88 1.89 -3.67
CA ASN A 68 -35.68 2.75 -2.52
C ASN A 68 -34.41 2.30 -1.75
N ALA A 69 -34.13 2.91 -0.61
CA ALA A 69 -32.90 2.68 0.17
C ALA A 69 -32.78 1.26 0.75
N GLN A 70 -33.86 0.48 0.74
CA GLN A 70 -33.91 -0.89 1.28
C GLN A 70 -33.68 -1.95 0.20
N ASN A 71 -33.54 -1.56 -1.07
CA ASN A 71 -33.33 -2.50 -2.17
C ASN A 71 -31.86 -2.92 -2.32
N THR A 72 -31.64 -4.20 -2.62
CA THR A 72 -30.37 -4.74 -3.13
C THR A 72 -30.52 -4.99 -4.64
N TYR A 73 -29.58 -4.49 -5.44
CA TYR A 73 -29.58 -4.67 -6.90
C TYR A 73 -28.66 -5.83 -7.30
N THR A 74 -29.21 -6.83 -8.00
CA THR A 74 -28.44 -7.97 -8.53
C THR A 74 -28.54 -7.99 -10.05
N THR A 75 -27.40 -7.83 -10.73
CA THR A 75 -27.30 -7.72 -12.19
C THR A 75 -26.27 -8.73 -12.73
N PRO A 76 -26.60 -10.03 -12.78
CA PRO A 76 -25.62 -11.10 -13.00
C PRO A 76 -24.98 -11.07 -14.39
N GLY A 77 -25.59 -10.38 -15.36
CA GLY A 77 -25.05 -10.26 -16.72
C GLY A 77 -23.91 -9.24 -16.86
N ILE A 78 -23.70 -8.33 -15.90
CA ILE A 78 -22.73 -7.22 -16.06
C ILE A 78 -21.30 -7.74 -16.25
N ASN A 79 -20.94 -8.85 -15.62
CA ASN A 79 -19.61 -9.46 -15.71
C ASN A 79 -19.53 -10.61 -16.74
N SER A 80 -20.55 -10.80 -17.58
CA SER A 80 -20.51 -11.83 -18.60
C SER A 80 -19.48 -11.49 -19.69
N ALA A 81 -18.99 -12.52 -20.38
CA ALA A 81 -18.04 -12.35 -21.49
C ALA A 81 -18.67 -11.52 -22.62
N GLU A 82 -19.96 -11.73 -22.89
CA GLU A 82 -20.74 -10.99 -23.89
C GLU A 82 -20.87 -9.51 -23.51
N SER A 83 -21.18 -9.21 -22.24
CA SER A 83 -21.27 -7.83 -21.75
C SER A 83 -19.91 -7.12 -21.83
N THR A 84 -18.84 -7.81 -21.44
CA THR A 84 -17.47 -7.28 -21.53
C THR A 84 -17.06 -7.02 -22.98
N ALA A 85 -17.38 -7.93 -23.90
CA ALA A 85 -17.09 -7.77 -25.33
C ALA A 85 -17.87 -6.60 -25.97
N ALA A 86 -19.08 -6.31 -25.46
CA ALA A 86 -19.92 -5.21 -25.96
C ALA A 86 -19.53 -3.82 -25.41
N GLN A 87 -18.80 -3.74 -24.28
CA GLN A 87 -18.54 -2.49 -23.55
C GLN A 87 -17.69 -1.46 -24.32
N GLY A 88 -16.88 -1.89 -25.30
CA GLY A 88 -15.95 -1.00 -26.00
C GLY A 88 -14.83 -0.48 -25.11
N ALA A 89 -14.23 0.67 -25.46
CA ALA A 89 -13.17 1.27 -24.67
C ALA A 89 -13.71 1.86 -23.35
N VAL A 90 -13.07 1.52 -22.22
CA VAL A 90 -13.46 2.03 -20.90
C VAL A 90 -13.10 3.52 -20.79
N VAL A 91 -14.09 4.36 -20.48
CA VAL A 91 -13.96 5.83 -20.38
C VAL A 91 -14.07 6.37 -18.95
N GLY A 92 -14.33 5.50 -17.97
CA GLY A 92 -14.40 5.89 -16.56
C GLY A 92 -14.99 4.78 -15.69
N TYR A 93 -15.07 5.05 -14.39
CA TYR A 93 -15.72 4.19 -13.41
C TYR A 93 -17.12 4.70 -13.07
N LEU A 94 -18.09 3.80 -12.90
CA LEU A 94 -19.37 4.16 -12.33
C LEU A 94 -19.22 4.38 -10.82
N THR A 95 -19.68 5.51 -10.33
CA THR A 95 -19.61 5.92 -8.93
C THR A 95 -21.00 6.27 -8.43
N THR A 96 -21.14 6.29 -7.10
CA THR A 96 -22.39 6.63 -6.42
C THR A 96 -22.15 7.70 -5.37
N ASP A 97 -23.08 8.63 -5.20
CA ASP A 97 -23.10 9.49 -4.00
C ASP A 97 -23.91 8.87 -2.85
N ALA A 98 -24.00 9.57 -1.71
CA ALA A 98 -24.73 9.10 -0.54
C ALA A 98 -26.26 9.01 -0.75
N ALA A 99 -26.79 9.65 -1.80
CA ALA A 99 -28.20 9.59 -2.18
C ALA A 99 -28.47 8.49 -3.23
N GLY A 100 -27.44 7.75 -3.67
CA GLY A 100 -27.56 6.71 -4.67
C GLY A 100 -27.59 7.21 -6.11
N ASN A 101 -27.22 8.47 -6.38
CA ASN A 101 -27.10 8.96 -7.75
C ASN A 101 -25.88 8.35 -8.42
N LEU A 102 -26.05 7.86 -9.65
CA LEU A 102 -25.00 7.24 -10.43
C LEU A 102 -24.33 8.28 -11.36
N ALA A 103 -23.00 8.31 -11.35
CA ALA A 103 -22.21 9.17 -12.25
C ALA A 103 -20.94 8.46 -12.72
N VAL A 104 -20.40 8.87 -13.87
CA VAL A 104 -19.11 8.38 -14.35
C VAL A 104 -18.00 9.28 -13.82
N ASP A 105 -17.05 8.70 -13.09
CA ASP A 105 -15.78 9.33 -12.77
C ASP A 105 -14.73 8.96 -13.82
N ASN A 106 -14.37 9.94 -14.62
CA ASN A 106 -13.37 9.87 -15.68
C ASN A 106 -11.99 10.40 -15.22
N SER A 107 -11.88 10.89 -13.98
CA SER A 107 -10.62 11.35 -13.39
C SER A 107 -9.82 10.23 -12.71
N ALA A 108 -10.51 9.17 -12.27
CA ALA A 108 -9.91 8.07 -11.53
C ALA A 108 -9.27 6.96 -12.39
N LEU A 109 -9.30 7.06 -13.73
CA LEU A 109 -8.62 6.10 -14.59
C LEU A 109 -7.10 6.13 -14.36
N PRO A 110 -6.39 4.98 -14.44
CA PRO A 110 -4.94 4.96 -14.37
C PRO A 110 -4.35 5.91 -15.41
N THR A 111 -3.93 7.09 -14.96
CA THR A 111 -3.31 8.07 -15.83
C THR A 111 -1.85 7.71 -16.02
N ALA A 112 -1.25 8.17 -17.12
CA ALA A 112 0.19 8.05 -17.32
C ALA A 112 0.99 8.58 -16.11
N ALA A 113 0.49 9.63 -15.45
CA ALA A 113 1.09 10.20 -14.25
C ALA A 113 1.08 9.23 -13.05
N LEU A 114 -0.03 8.54 -12.78
CA LEU A 114 -0.10 7.55 -11.71
C LEU A 114 0.86 6.37 -11.98
N THR A 115 0.88 5.87 -13.21
CA THR A 115 1.80 4.80 -13.63
C THR A 115 3.25 5.22 -13.45
N SER A 116 3.63 6.44 -13.86
CA SER A 116 4.97 6.99 -13.64
C SER A 116 5.33 7.13 -12.16
N ALA A 117 4.39 7.58 -11.31
CA ALA A 117 4.61 7.69 -9.87
C ALA A 117 4.85 6.32 -9.22
N VAL A 118 4.07 5.30 -9.60
CA VAL A 118 4.25 3.92 -9.11
C VAL A 118 5.60 3.36 -9.56
N GLN A 119 6.00 3.60 -10.81
CA GLN A 119 7.30 3.16 -11.31
C GLN A 119 8.46 3.84 -10.59
N ALA A 120 8.36 5.15 -10.32
CA ALA A 120 9.35 5.89 -9.54
C ALA A 120 9.48 5.35 -8.11
N ASN A 121 8.35 5.13 -7.43
CA ASN A 121 8.34 4.53 -6.09
C ASN A 121 8.96 3.12 -6.09
N THR A 122 8.66 2.31 -7.10
CA THR A 122 9.27 0.98 -7.26
C THR A 122 10.80 1.08 -7.38
N GLY A 123 11.30 2.06 -8.15
CA GLY A 123 12.73 2.36 -8.26
C GLY A 123 13.37 2.78 -6.93
N SER A 124 12.72 3.68 -6.19
CA SER A 124 13.20 4.13 -4.87
C SER A 124 13.22 2.99 -3.84
N ILE A 125 12.21 2.13 -3.83
CA ILE A 125 12.18 0.94 -2.96
C ILE A 125 13.34 0.01 -3.30
N ALA A 126 13.60 -0.26 -4.58
CA ALA A 126 14.72 -1.09 -5.00
C ALA A 126 16.08 -0.48 -4.60
N ALA A 127 16.21 0.85 -4.63
CA ALA A 127 17.40 1.53 -4.12
C ALA A 127 17.56 1.39 -2.61
N ASN A 128 16.49 1.59 -1.85
CA ASN A 128 16.49 1.40 -0.39
C ASN A 128 16.86 -0.03 -0.01
N SER A 129 16.29 -1.04 -0.68
CA SER A 129 16.63 -2.44 -0.44
C SER A 129 18.12 -2.74 -0.68
N ARG A 130 18.71 -2.16 -1.74
CA ARG A 130 20.16 -2.27 -1.99
C ARG A 130 20.98 -1.57 -0.91
N GLY A 131 20.55 -0.39 -0.46
CA GLY A 131 21.18 0.33 0.65
C GLY A 131 21.15 -0.45 1.96
N ILE A 132 20.00 -1.02 2.32
CA ILE A 132 19.82 -1.87 3.51
C ILE A 132 20.74 -3.09 3.43
N ALA A 133 20.80 -3.77 2.29
CA ALA A 133 21.71 -4.91 2.11
C ALA A 133 23.18 -4.52 2.27
N SER A 134 23.57 -3.31 1.81
CA SER A 134 24.92 -2.79 2.02
C SER A 134 25.20 -2.47 3.48
N ASN A 135 24.26 -1.85 4.18
CA ASN A 135 24.39 -1.56 5.61
C ASN A 135 24.48 -2.85 6.43
N ALA A 136 23.68 -3.86 6.10
CA ALA A 136 23.74 -5.18 6.73
C ALA A 136 25.14 -5.80 6.57
N ARG A 137 25.71 -5.77 5.36
CA ARG A 137 27.10 -6.21 5.14
C ARG A 137 28.11 -5.38 5.93
N GLY A 138 27.93 -4.06 5.98
CA GLY A 138 28.80 -3.17 6.77
C GLY A 138 28.76 -3.50 8.27
N ILE A 139 27.59 -3.83 8.81
CA ILE A 139 27.42 -4.26 10.20
C ILE A 139 28.15 -5.59 10.44
N GLU A 140 27.98 -6.58 9.55
CA GLU A 140 28.69 -7.86 9.67
C GLU A 140 30.21 -7.69 9.60
N ASN A 141 30.69 -6.75 8.78
CA ASN A 141 32.11 -6.43 8.72
C ASN A 141 32.61 -5.78 10.01
N ASN A 142 31.84 -4.86 10.60
CA ASN A 142 32.20 -4.20 11.85
C ASN A 142 32.25 -5.17 13.04
N LYS A 143 31.31 -6.12 13.12
CA LYS A 143 31.31 -7.16 14.17
C LYS A 143 32.61 -7.97 14.15
N GLU A 144 33.08 -8.33 12.95
CA GLU A 144 34.37 -9.01 12.79
C GLU A 144 35.56 -8.10 13.13
N GLY A 145 35.48 -6.81 12.77
CA GLY A 145 36.45 -5.80 13.21
C GLY A 145 36.59 -5.72 14.74
N ILE A 146 35.47 -5.81 15.46
CA ILE A 146 35.45 -5.85 16.92
C ILE A 146 36.07 -7.16 17.44
N ALA A 147 35.74 -8.31 16.84
CA ALA A 147 36.36 -9.59 17.21
C ALA A 147 37.89 -9.54 17.02
N MET A 148 38.38 -8.95 15.93
CA MET A 148 39.81 -8.72 15.70
C MET A 148 40.43 -7.81 16.78
N ALA A 149 39.76 -6.71 17.13
CA ALA A 149 40.22 -5.81 18.17
C ALA A 149 40.32 -6.49 19.55
N MET A 150 39.39 -7.40 19.86
CA MET A 150 39.43 -8.21 21.10
C MET A 150 40.53 -9.27 21.09
N ALA A 151 40.97 -9.73 19.91
CA ALA A 151 42.06 -10.71 19.79
C ALA A 151 43.44 -10.08 19.97
N LEU A 152 43.60 -8.79 19.64
CA LEU A 152 44.86 -8.07 19.72
C LEU A 152 45.22 -7.71 21.17
N ASP A 153 46.47 -7.92 21.55
CA ASP A 153 46.98 -7.65 22.91
C ASP A 153 48.45 -7.19 22.90
N ALA A 154 48.92 -6.58 23.99
CA ALA A 154 50.30 -6.14 24.17
C ALA A 154 51.08 -7.19 24.97
N PRO A 155 51.83 -8.10 24.34
CA PRO A 155 52.57 -9.10 25.09
C PRO A 155 53.59 -8.43 26.02
N TYR A 156 53.57 -8.80 27.29
CA TYR A 156 54.56 -8.37 28.26
C TYR A 156 55.93 -8.98 27.93
N VAL A 157 56.95 -8.13 27.79
CA VAL A 157 58.35 -8.57 27.62
C VAL A 157 59.04 -8.47 28.98
N PRO A 158 59.46 -9.56 29.64
CA PRO A 158 60.23 -9.52 30.89
C PRO A 158 61.54 -8.73 30.78
N SER A 159 62.08 -8.24 31.90
CA SER A 159 63.30 -7.41 31.92
C SER A 159 64.57 -8.12 31.47
N ASP A 160 64.61 -9.45 31.56
CA ASP A 160 65.71 -10.28 31.07
C ASP A 160 65.56 -10.67 29.59
N ARG A 161 64.53 -10.17 28.90
CA ARG A 161 64.19 -10.56 27.51
C ARG A 161 64.02 -9.35 26.60
N THR A 162 64.33 -9.55 25.32
CA THR A 162 64.23 -8.51 24.28
C THR A 162 62.95 -8.60 23.46
N PHE A 163 62.40 -9.81 23.29
CA PHE A 163 61.21 -10.06 22.47
C PHE A 163 60.19 -10.91 23.23
N ALA A 164 58.92 -10.66 22.98
CA ALA A 164 57.81 -11.52 23.37
C ALA A 164 56.86 -11.73 22.19
N LEU A 165 56.24 -12.90 22.13
CA LEU A 165 55.24 -13.27 21.14
C LEU A 165 54.00 -13.78 21.89
N SER A 166 52.82 -13.32 21.53
CA SER A 166 51.55 -13.89 21.99
C SER A 166 50.60 -14.08 20.83
N THR A 167 49.66 -14.99 21.02
CA THR A 167 48.52 -15.19 20.13
C THR A 167 47.25 -14.94 20.91
N GLY A 168 46.22 -14.46 20.21
CA GLY A 168 44.93 -14.17 20.80
C GLY A 168 43.80 -14.65 19.89
N VAL A 169 42.67 -14.99 20.51
CA VAL A 169 41.43 -15.28 19.80
C VAL A 169 40.36 -14.36 20.37
N GLY A 170 39.69 -13.63 19.50
CA GLY A 170 38.60 -12.73 19.85
C GLY A 170 37.29 -13.23 19.25
N ALA A 171 36.19 -13.01 19.97
CA ALA A 171 34.86 -13.38 19.52
C ALA A 171 33.85 -12.30 19.89
N PHE A 172 32.99 -11.93 18.94
CA PHE A 172 31.95 -10.91 19.15
C PHE A 172 30.73 -11.20 18.29
N GLU A 173 29.54 -11.32 18.92
CA GLU A 173 28.25 -11.56 18.24
C GLU A 173 28.28 -12.63 17.14
N GLY A 174 28.96 -13.76 17.41
CA GLY A 174 29.06 -14.89 16.48
C GLY A 174 30.17 -14.77 15.43
N LYS A 175 30.96 -13.69 15.43
CA LYS A 175 32.19 -13.56 14.64
C LYS A 175 33.41 -13.98 15.45
N THR A 176 34.41 -14.52 14.77
CA THR A 176 35.68 -14.90 15.39
C THR A 176 36.89 -14.36 14.63
N ALA A 177 37.95 -14.07 15.38
CA ALA A 177 39.21 -13.60 14.82
C ALA A 177 40.40 -14.16 15.59
N PHE A 178 41.52 -14.30 14.90
CA PHE A 178 42.81 -14.66 15.48
C PHE A 178 43.78 -13.50 15.34
N ALA A 179 44.65 -13.33 16.33
CA ALA A 179 45.72 -12.35 16.29
C ALA A 179 47.07 -12.95 16.66
N LEU A 180 48.11 -12.40 16.04
CA LEU A 180 49.51 -12.58 16.40
C LEU A 180 50.05 -11.23 16.88
N ASN A 181 50.61 -11.21 18.09
CA ASN A 181 51.12 -10.01 18.72
C ASN A 181 52.59 -10.19 19.10
N MET A 182 53.38 -9.14 18.92
CA MET A 182 54.81 -9.10 19.20
C MET A 182 55.12 -7.90 20.09
N GLY A 183 56.03 -8.11 21.04
CA GLY A 183 56.58 -7.07 21.91
C GLY A 183 58.10 -7.00 21.74
N PHE A 184 58.66 -5.80 21.73
CA PHE A 184 60.08 -5.53 21.66
C PHE A 184 60.48 -4.56 22.78
N ARG A 185 61.35 -5.00 23.68
CA ARG A 185 61.89 -4.17 24.76
C ARG A 185 63.17 -3.48 24.29
N ALA A 186 63.12 -2.16 24.13
CA ALA A 186 64.26 -1.35 23.70
C ALA A 186 65.17 -0.97 24.87
N SER A 187 64.59 -0.77 26.06
CA SER A 187 65.32 -0.54 27.33
C SER A 187 64.45 -0.97 28.52
N ASP A 188 64.98 -0.88 29.74
CA ASP A 188 64.21 -1.20 30.96
C ASP A 188 62.96 -0.33 31.15
N SER A 189 62.93 0.84 30.52
CA SER A 189 61.86 1.82 30.61
C SER A 189 61.03 1.97 29.33
N VAL A 190 61.37 1.27 28.23
CA VAL A 190 60.71 1.45 26.93
C VAL A 190 60.42 0.10 26.25
N GLN A 191 59.15 -0.16 25.97
CA GLN A 191 58.68 -1.31 25.19
C GLN A 191 57.81 -0.85 24.01
N PHE A 192 58.01 -1.46 22.84
CA PHE A 192 57.14 -1.35 21.68
C PHE A 192 56.33 -2.63 21.50
N ASP A 193 55.14 -2.52 20.93
CA ASP A 193 54.32 -3.66 20.56
C ASP A 193 53.68 -3.47 19.19
N ALA A 194 53.44 -4.58 18.51
CA ALA A 194 52.74 -4.65 17.23
C ALA A 194 51.88 -5.90 17.19
N GLY A 195 50.68 -5.80 16.63
CA GLY A 195 49.79 -6.95 16.46
C GLY A 195 49.11 -6.93 15.11
N LEU A 196 48.90 -8.11 14.55
CA LEU A 196 48.12 -8.34 13.33
C LEU A 196 47.00 -9.33 13.65
N ALA A 197 45.79 -9.02 13.22
CA ALA A 197 44.61 -9.85 13.39
C ALA A 197 43.98 -10.19 12.04
N HIS A 198 43.35 -11.36 11.99
CA HIS A 198 42.60 -11.87 10.86
C HIS A 198 41.25 -12.39 11.33
N GLY A 199 40.18 -11.86 10.73
CA GLY A 199 38.82 -12.35 10.90
C GLY A 199 38.49 -13.41 9.85
N PHE A 200 37.87 -14.50 10.28
CA PHE A 200 37.66 -15.69 9.45
C PHE A 200 36.34 -15.68 8.66
N ASP A 201 35.38 -14.84 9.05
CA ASP A 201 34.01 -14.86 8.54
C ASP A 201 33.86 -14.02 7.27
N ASN A 202 34.41 -12.80 7.25
CA ASN A 202 34.41 -11.92 6.08
C ASN A 202 35.82 -11.62 5.56
N ASN A 203 36.82 -12.43 5.94
CA ASN A 203 38.19 -12.38 5.45
C ASN A 203 38.84 -11.00 5.62
N GLN A 204 38.65 -10.40 6.79
CA GLN A 204 39.23 -9.10 7.12
C GLN A 204 40.56 -9.24 7.83
N THR A 205 41.38 -8.20 7.74
CA THR A 205 42.61 -8.07 8.52
C THR A 205 42.65 -6.72 9.21
N GLY A 206 43.25 -6.69 10.39
CA GLY A 206 43.45 -5.49 11.18
C GLY A 206 44.80 -5.55 11.89
N GLY A 207 45.22 -4.44 12.47
CA GLY A 207 46.46 -4.43 13.24
C GLY A 207 46.52 -3.26 14.20
N ARG A 208 47.47 -3.34 15.13
CA ARG A 208 47.76 -2.29 16.09
C ARG A 208 49.27 -2.15 16.27
N VAL A 209 49.69 -0.97 16.70
CA VAL A 209 51.04 -0.68 17.14
C VAL A 209 50.97 0.19 18.38
N GLY A 210 51.84 -0.06 19.35
CA GLY A 210 51.85 0.58 20.66
C GLY A 210 53.27 0.81 21.18
N VAL A 211 53.36 1.68 22.18
CA VAL A 211 54.59 1.96 22.93
C VAL A 211 54.21 2.20 24.39
N THR A 212 55.01 1.66 25.30
CA THR A 212 54.86 1.82 26.75
C THR A 212 56.14 2.42 27.33
N TRP A 213 55.98 3.45 28.16
CA TRP A 213 57.05 4.07 28.94
C TRP A 213 56.84 3.81 30.43
N ALA A 214 57.87 3.38 31.14
CA ALA A 214 57.85 3.14 32.59
C ALA A 214 58.95 3.98 33.28
N TRP A 215 58.60 4.64 34.39
CA TRP A 215 59.47 5.49 35.20
C TRP A 215 59.36 5.16 36.68
#